data_AF-A0A402CU75-F1
#
_entry.id   AF-A0A402CU75-F1
#
_cell.length_a   1.000
_cell.length_b   1.000
_cell.length_c   1.000
_cell.angle_alpha   90.00
_cell.angle_beta   90.00
_cell.angle_gamma   90.00
#
_symmetry.space_group_name_H-M   'P 1'
#
loop_
_entity.id
_entity.type
_entity.pdbx_description
1 polymer ?
#
loop_
_entity_poly.entity_id
_entity_poly.type
_entity_poly.pdbx_seq_one_letter_code
_entity_poly.pdbx_strand_id
1 'polypeptide(L)'
;MAAAALAACAGGRVFAQDTAADVTLGGEVVMRLRSSAGGLTPQQRVGAIEERLTRLLAIPDITPADVVIYTPAGKPPVLYALGRRLIEVDDQTAASAGSPGESLKLATGWAKKLQQLLPRVNYRRPNEPEPTVPENPPLTITSDFSEVGGSTGQIYLRDKLVAVLRGPQPGGFTAAEYADILGPRLNVVAHRLGDGAADSVKVVDLSGYPIFGPSLILMGDRPMIVVESTEADAAKAPSSVVLANSWAKNLRTVLTMNPPSAAAAAPPP
;
A
#
# COMPACT_ATOMS: atom_id res chain seq x y z
N MET A 1 -23.87 -39.71 50.59
CA MET A 1 -22.53 -39.33 50.11
C MET A 1 -22.63 -39.13 48.60
N ALA A 2 -22.53 -37.88 48.15
CA ALA A 2 -22.77 -37.48 46.77
C ALA A 2 -21.50 -37.66 45.92
N ALA A 3 -21.61 -38.37 44.80
CA ALA A 3 -20.57 -38.47 43.78
C ALA A 3 -20.93 -37.49 42.66
N ALA A 4 -20.16 -36.40 42.55
CA ALA A 4 -20.31 -35.40 41.51
C ALA A 4 -19.61 -35.87 40.22
N ALA A 5 -20.37 -36.01 39.14
CA ALA A 5 -19.87 -36.27 37.80
C ALA A 5 -19.29 -34.98 37.20
N LEU A 6 -17.99 -34.98 36.91
CA LEU A 6 -17.34 -33.93 36.12
C LEU A 6 -17.58 -34.24 34.63
N ALA A 7 -18.53 -33.55 34.01
CA ALA A 7 -18.69 -33.55 32.57
C ALA A 7 -17.68 -32.56 31.95
N ALA A 8 -16.62 -33.09 31.34
CA ALA A 8 -15.67 -32.31 30.56
C ALA A 8 -16.33 -31.92 29.22
N CYS A 9 -16.71 -30.66 29.07
CA CYS A 9 -17.10 -30.09 27.79
C CYS A 9 -15.88 -30.10 26.86
N ALA A 10 -15.81 -31.08 25.96
CA ALA A 10 -14.95 -31.05 24.79
C ALA A 10 -15.44 -29.91 23.88
N GLY A 11 -14.86 -28.72 24.06
CA GLY A 11 -14.99 -27.62 23.13
C GLY A 11 -14.33 -28.01 21.81
N GLY A 12 -15.12 -28.62 20.91
CA GLY A 12 -14.75 -28.82 19.53
C GLY A 12 -14.48 -27.47 18.88
N ARG A 13 -13.21 -27.08 18.81
CA ARG A 13 -12.77 -26.02 17.91
C ARG A 13 -13.04 -26.52 16.50
N VAL A 14 -14.09 -26.00 15.87
CA VAL A 14 -14.25 -26.05 14.43
C VAL A 14 -13.06 -25.30 13.86
N PHE A 15 -12.00 -26.01 13.49
CA PHE A 15 -10.97 -25.46 12.62
C PHE A 15 -11.70 -25.11 11.33
N ALA A 16 -11.90 -23.81 11.09
CA ALA A 16 -12.32 -23.33 9.78
C ALA A 16 -11.39 -24.00 8.78
N GLN A 17 -11.94 -24.87 7.93
CA GLN A 17 -11.14 -25.51 6.91
C GLN A 17 -10.49 -24.39 6.10
N ASP A 18 -9.16 -24.48 5.97
CA ASP A 18 -8.30 -23.58 5.21
C ASP A 18 -8.66 -23.76 3.72
N THR A 19 -9.86 -23.29 3.38
CA THR A 19 -10.47 -23.41 2.08
C THR A 19 -9.76 -22.42 1.18
N ALA A 20 -9.34 -22.91 0.02
CA ALA A 20 -8.75 -22.06 -1.00
C ALA A 20 -9.66 -20.86 -1.26
N ALA A 21 -9.08 -19.67 -1.31
CA ALA A 21 -9.79 -18.44 -1.59
C ALA A 21 -9.29 -17.85 -2.91
N ASP A 22 -10.22 -17.38 -3.74
CA ASP A 22 -9.93 -16.86 -5.07
C ASP A 22 -10.00 -15.33 -5.07
N VAL A 23 -8.97 -14.68 -5.61
CA VAL A 23 -9.00 -13.27 -5.95
C VAL A 23 -9.62 -13.15 -7.34
N THR A 24 -10.75 -12.47 -7.43
CA THR A 24 -11.45 -12.24 -8.70
C THR A 24 -11.38 -10.79 -9.14
N LEU A 25 -11.32 -10.57 -10.45
CA LEU A 25 -11.30 -9.24 -11.05
C LEU A 25 -12.19 -9.28 -12.30
N GLY A 26 -13.25 -8.46 -12.32
CA GLY A 26 -14.23 -8.49 -13.41
C GLY A 26 -14.94 -9.85 -13.58
N GLY A 27 -15.06 -10.64 -12.51
CA GLY A 27 -15.64 -11.99 -12.55
C GLY A 27 -14.66 -13.11 -12.97
N GLU A 28 -13.43 -12.78 -13.34
CA GLU A 28 -12.39 -13.76 -13.69
C GLU A 28 -11.45 -14.04 -12.51
N VAL A 29 -11.04 -15.30 -12.33
CA VAL A 29 -10.10 -15.70 -11.26
C VAL A 29 -8.67 -15.36 -11.65
N VAL A 30 -8.11 -14.36 -10.99
CA VAL A 30 -6.74 -13.89 -11.19
C VAL A 30 -5.76 -14.78 -10.42
N MET A 31 -6.05 -15.00 -9.14
CA MET A 31 -5.15 -15.64 -8.19
C MET A 31 -5.95 -16.57 -7.29
N ARG A 32 -5.32 -17.68 -6.87
CA ARG A 32 -5.90 -18.62 -5.90
C ARG A 32 -4.93 -18.77 -4.75
N LEU A 33 -5.36 -18.40 -3.55
CA LEU A 33 -4.58 -18.51 -2.32
C LEU A 33 -5.05 -19.70 -1.51
N ARG A 34 -4.10 -20.50 -1.04
CA ARG A 34 -4.35 -21.76 -0.31
C ARG A 34 -3.66 -21.83 1.04
N SER A 35 -2.90 -20.80 1.41
CA SER A 35 -2.12 -20.76 2.65
C SER A 35 -2.39 -19.51 3.46
N SER A 36 -2.42 -19.70 4.77
CA SER A 36 -2.29 -18.62 5.74
C SER A 36 -0.86 -18.03 5.68
N ALA A 37 -0.74 -16.70 5.74
CA ALA A 37 0.54 -15.99 5.77
C ALA A 37 0.39 -14.62 6.43
N GLY A 38 1.43 -14.14 7.11
CA GLY A 38 1.40 -12.84 7.79
C GLY A 38 0.35 -12.72 8.90
N GLY A 39 -0.03 -13.84 9.53
CA GLY A 39 -1.08 -13.90 10.54
C GLY A 39 -2.51 -13.82 9.99
N LEU A 40 -2.69 -13.86 8.66
CA LEU A 40 -3.98 -13.82 7.99
C LEU A 40 -4.35 -15.19 7.41
N THR A 41 -5.64 -15.55 7.49
CA THR A 41 -6.20 -16.71 6.78
C THR A 41 -6.23 -16.46 5.27
N PRO A 42 -6.33 -17.50 4.41
CA PRO A 42 -6.44 -17.32 2.95
C PRO A 42 -7.55 -16.35 2.56
N GLN A 43 -8.73 -16.45 3.21
CA GLN A 43 -9.86 -15.57 2.96
C GLN A 43 -9.54 -14.11 3.34
N GLN A 44 -8.88 -13.88 4.47
CA GLN A 44 -8.45 -12.54 4.89
C GLN A 44 -7.39 -11.97 3.96
N ARG A 45 -6.49 -12.80 3.43
CA ARG A 45 -5.49 -12.39 2.43
C ARG A 45 -6.17 -11.97 1.13
N VAL A 46 -7.15 -12.74 0.65
CA VAL A 46 -7.95 -12.37 -0.54
C VAL A 46 -8.64 -11.04 -0.31
N GLY A 47 -9.35 -10.87 0.81
CA GLY A 47 -10.00 -9.60 1.13
C GLY A 47 -9.03 -8.41 1.15
N ALA A 48 -7.84 -8.58 1.74
CA ALA A 48 -6.82 -7.54 1.74
C ALA A 48 -6.28 -7.22 0.34
N ILE A 49 -6.16 -8.22 -0.54
CA ILE A 49 -5.72 -8.03 -1.93
C ILE A 49 -6.81 -7.36 -2.76
N GLU A 50 -8.07 -7.80 -2.63
CA GLU A 50 -9.21 -7.19 -3.32
C GLU A 50 -9.41 -5.73 -2.90
N GLU A 51 -9.24 -5.40 -1.61
CA GLU A 51 -9.27 -4.01 -1.14
C GLU A 51 -8.15 -3.16 -1.78
N ARG A 52 -6.93 -3.71 -1.90
CA ARG A 52 -5.81 -3.03 -2.58
C ARG A 52 -6.08 -2.85 -4.06
N LEU A 53 -6.57 -3.88 -4.75
CA LEU A 53 -6.94 -3.83 -6.16
C LEU A 53 -8.05 -2.82 -6.40
N THR A 54 -9.08 -2.78 -5.55
CA THR A 54 -10.17 -1.81 -5.64
C THR A 54 -9.66 -0.38 -5.55
N ARG A 55 -8.75 -0.09 -4.60
CA ARG A 55 -8.11 1.23 -4.50
C ARG A 55 -7.26 1.58 -5.73
N LEU A 56 -6.57 0.60 -6.29
CA LEU A 56 -5.76 0.79 -7.50
C LEU A 56 -6.64 1.08 -8.72
N LEU A 57 -7.76 0.40 -8.86
CA LEU A 57 -8.71 0.60 -9.96
C LEU A 57 -9.46 1.93 -9.88
N ALA A 58 -9.48 2.58 -8.72
CA ALA A 58 -9.99 3.94 -8.58
C ALA A 58 -9.04 5.00 -9.19
N ILE A 59 -7.79 4.63 -9.51
CA ILE A 59 -6.84 5.50 -10.20
C ILE A 59 -7.10 5.36 -11.70
N PRO A 60 -7.42 6.47 -12.41
CA PRO A 60 -7.65 6.41 -13.85
C PRO A 60 -6.38 6.00 -14.60
N ASP A 61 -6.57 5.51 -15.81
CA ASP A 61 -5.47 5.25 -16.76
C ASP A 61 -4.45 4.19 -16.32
N ILE A 62 -4.84 3.23 -15.47
CA ILE A 62 -3.98 2.08 -15.17
C ILE A 62 -3.69 1.27 -16.44
N THR A 63 -2.42 0.99 -16.69
CA THR A 63 -1.94 0.26 -17.86
C THR A 63 -1.31 -1.08 -17.46
N PRO A 64 -1.18 -2.03 -18.41
CA PRO A 64 -0.45 -3.28 -18.15
C PRO A 64 1.00 -3.05 -17.72
N ALA A 65 1.64 -1.97 -18.15
CA ALA A 65 3.02 -1.65 -17.81
C ALA A 65 3.21 -1.28 -16.33
N ASP A 66 2.13 -0.92 -15.63
CA ASP A 66 2.16 -0.57 -14.22
C ASP A 66 2.25 -1.79 -13.29
N VAL A 67 2.12 -3.00 -13.83
CA VAL A 67 2.31 -4.26 -13.09
C VAL A 67 3.77 -4.68 -13.20
N VAL A 68 4.46 -4.71 -12.06
CA VAL A 68 5.89 -5.01 -11.98
C VAL A 68 6.15 -6.13 -10.97
N ILE A 69 7.07 -7.03 -11.29
CA ILE A 69 7.59 -8.00 -10.33
C ILE A 69 8.94 -7.51 -9.83
N TYR A 70 9.02 -7.28 -8.52
CA TYR A 70 10.25 -6.93 -7.85
C TYR A 70 10.91 -8.19 -7.26
N THR A 71 12.17 -8.44 -7.63
CA THR A 71 12.96 -9.61 -7.20
C THR A 71 14.23 -9.17 -6.45
N PRO A 72 14.10 -8.77 -5.17
CA PRO A 72 15.27 -8.44 -4.35
C PRO A 72 16.14 -9.69 -4.10
N ALA A 73 17.46 -9.51 -4.09
CA ALA A 73 18.39 -10.62 -3.86
C ALA A 73 18.12 -11.30 -2.51
N GLY A 74 18.01 -12.63 -2.53
CA GLY A 74 17.80 -13.45 -1.32
C GLY A 74 16.42 -13.30 -0.67
N LYS A 75 15.45 -12.69 -1.35
CA LYS A 75 14.08 -12.47 -0.85
C LYS A 75 13.04 -12.99 -1.84
N PRO A 76 11.82 -13.31 -1.38
CA PRO A 76 10.74 -13.71 -2.27
C PRO A 76 10.38 -12.63 -3.30
N PRO A 77 9.90 -13.01 -4.49
CA PRO A 77 9.37 -12.07 -5.46
C PRO A 77 8.12 -11.37 -4.91
N VAL A 78 8.02 -10.07 -5.19
CA VAL A 78 6.91 -9.23 -4.75
C VAL A 78 6.24 -8.63 -5.97
N LEU A 79 4.92 -8.78 -6.05
CA LEU A 79 4.10 -8.21 -7.11
C LEU A 79 3.64 -6.81 -6.73
N TYR A 80 3.92 -5.85 -7.59
CA TYR A 80 3.50 -4.46 -7.46
C TYR A 80 2.56 -4.07 -8.60
N ALA A 81 1.66 -3.14 -8.32
CA ALA A 81 0.85 -2.46 -9.31
C ALA A 81 0.79 -0.97 -8.96
N LEU A 82 1.13 -0.08 -9.91
CA LEU A 82 1.28 1.37 -9.67
C LEU A 82 2.13 1.65 -8.41
N GLY A 83 3.21 0.89 -8.23
CA GLY A 83 4.14 1.06 -7.13
C GLY A 83 3.59 0.63 -5.78
N ARG A 84 2.41 0.01 -5.72
CA ARG A 84 1.84 -0.53 -4.46
C ARG A 84 1.99 -2.03 -4.42
N ARG A 85 2.48 -2.58 -3.31
CA ARG A 85 2.60 -4.03 -3.13
C ARG A 85 1.21 -4.66 -3.07
N LEU A 86 1.00 -5.60 -3.99
CA LEU A 86 -0.18 -6.45 -3.99
C LEU A 86 0.05 -7.66 -3.10
N ILE A 87 1.08 -8.45 -3.40
CA ILE A 87 1.38 -9.70 -2.72
C ILE A 87 2.88 -9.99 -2.75
N GLU A 88 3.38 -10.61 -1.69
CA GLU A 88 4.67 -11.29 -1.65
C GLU A 88 4.42 -12.79 -1.88
N VAL A 89 5.17 -13.38 -2.81
CA VAL A 89 5.01 -14.79 -3.19
C VAL A 89 6.17 -15.58 -2.61
N ASP A 90 6.02 -16.02 -1.37
CA ASP A 90 6.99 -16.89 -0.70
C ASP A 90 6.86 -18.36 -1.13
N ASP A 91 7.85 -19.17 -0.77
CA ASP A 91 7.89 -20.59 -1.13
C ASP A 91 6.73 -21.38 -0.53
N GLN A 92 6.20 -20.95 0.62
CA GLN A 92 5.01 -21.55 1.21
C GLN A 92 3.78 -21.28 0.34
N THR A 93 3.60 -20.05 -0.12
CA THR A 93 2.53 -19.66 -1.05
C THR A 93 2.66 -20.44 -2.36
N ALA A 94 3.87 -20.57 -2.90
CA ALA A 94 4.14 -21.33 -4.11
C ALA A 94 3.86 -22.83 -3.94
N ALA A 95 4.31 -23.43 -2.83
CA ALA A 95 4.04 -24.83 -2.50
C ALA A 95 2.54 -25.11 -2.35
N SER A 96 1.80 -24.25 -1.64
CA SER A 96 0.35 -24.39 -1.50
C SER A 96 -0.41 -24.22 -2.81
N ALA A 97 0.12 -23.43 -3.75
CA ALA A 97 -0.40 -23.33 -5.11
C ALA A 97 -0.09 -24.56 -5.99
N GLY A 98 0.72 -25.52 -5.51
CA GLY A 98 1.13 -26.71 -6.25
C GLY A 98 2.41 -26.54 -7.08
N SER A 99 3.21 -25.52 -6.78
CA SER A 99 4.44 -25.18 -7.51
C SER A 99 5.59 -24.85 -6.54
N PRO A 100 6.00 -25.81 -5.68
CA PRO A 100 7.05 -25.57 -4.68
C PRO A 100 8.36 -25.13 -5.32
N GLY A 101 8.99 -24.09 -4.79
CA GLY A 101 10.24 -23.51 -5.32
C GLY A 101 10.08 -22.72 -6.62
N GLU A 102 8.86 -22.60 -7.16
CA GLU A 102 8.58 -21.84 -8.39
C GLU A 102 7.91 -20.48 -8.11
N SER A 103 8.26 -19.84 -6.99
CA SER A 103 7.69 -18.57 -6.52
C SER A 103 7.67 -17.47 -7.60
N LEU A 104 8.77 -17.32 -8.35
CA LEU A 104 8.86 -16.35 -9.45
C LEU A 104 7.93 -16.70 -10.62
N LYS A 105 7.79 -17.98 -10.97
CA LYS A 105 6.92 -18.44 -12.04
C LYS A 105 5.45 -18.23 -11.68
N LEU A 106 5.09 -18.48 -10.42
CA LEU A 106 3.75 -18.20 -9.91
C LEU A 106 3.43 -16.70 -9.94
N ALA A 107 4.35 -15.86 -9.45
CA ALA A 107 4.23 -14.41 -9.51
C ALA A 107 4.08 -13.91 -10.96
N THR A 108 4.87 -14.48 -11.89
CA THR A 108 4.79 -14.20 -13.33
C THR A 108 3.43 -14.55 -13.91
N GLY A 109 2.88 -15.72 -13.55
CA GLY A 109 1.55 -16.14 -13.99
C GLY A 109 0.45 -15.20 -13.50
N TRP A 110 0.52 -14.77 -12.24
CA TRP A 110 -0.43 -13.80 -11.68
C TRP A 110 -0.29 -12.42 -12.30
N ALA A 111 0.94 -11.94 -12.51
CA ALA A 111 1.20 -10.65 -13.15
C ALA A 111 0.62 -10.60 -14.57
N LYS A 112 0.88 -11.63 -15.39
CA LYS A 112 0.34 -11.70 -16.76
C LYS A 112 -1.19 -11.66 -16.80
N LYS A 113 -1.85 -12.39 -15.89
CA LYS A 113 -3.31 -12.36 -15.76
C LYS A 113 -3.82 -10.97 -15.38
N LEU A 114 -3.18 -10.31 -14.42
CA LEU A 114 -3.51 -8.93 -14.07
C LEU A 114 -3.33 -7.99 -15.26
N GLN A 115 -2.21 -8.08 -15.97
CA GLN A 115 -1.95 -7.25 -17.16
C GLN A 115 -3.02 -7.43 -18.26
N GLN A 116 -3.56 -8.63 -18.42
CA GLN A 116 -4.65 -8.91 -19.36
C GLN A 116 -6.00 -8.35 -18.90
N LEU A 117 -6.26 -8.36 -17.60
CA LEU A 117 -7.56 -7.97 -17.03
C LEU A 117 -7.67 -6.48 -16.70
N LEU A 118 -6.59 -5.84 -16.25
CA LEU A 118 -6.59 -4.44 -15.82
C LEU A 118 -7.19 -3.47 -16.85
N PRO A 119 -6.85 -3.54 -18.15
CA PRO A 119 -7.46 -2.64 -19.14
C PRO A 119 -8.96 -2.84 -19.30
N ARG A 120 -9.47 -4.06 -19.05
CA ARG A 120 -10.90 -4.40 -19.19
C ARG A 120 -11.74 -3.89 -18.02
N VAL A 121 -11.13 -3.82 -16.83
CA VAL A 121 -11.81 -3.37 -15.60
C VAL A 121 -11.59 -1.89 -15.28
N ASN A 122 -10.72 -1.21 -16.04
CA ASN A 122 -10.54 0.22 -15.91
C ASN A 122 -11.88 0.94 -16.18
N TYR A 123 -12.14 2.04 -15.47
CA TYR A 123 -13.37 2.81 -15.64
C TYR A 123 -13.37 3.46 -17.02
N ARG A 124 -14.29 3.02 -17.89
CA ARG A 124 -14.37 3.48 -19.28
C ARG A 124 -15.56 4.40 -19.47
N ARG A 125 -15.38 5.43 -20.30
CA ARG A 125 -16.50 6.30 -20.64
C ARG A 125 -17.51 5.52 -21.50
N PRO A 126 -18.82 5.77 -21.35
CA PRO A 126 -19.80 5.24 -22.29
C PRO A 126 -19.37 5.61 -23.72
N ASN A 127 -19.25 4.59 -24.59
CA ASN A 127 -18.80 4.66 -26.01
C ASN A 127 -17.29 4.68 -26.29
N GLU A 128 -16.43 4.42 -25.31
CA GLU A 128 -15.02 4.15 -25.60
C GLU A 128 -14.90 2.75 -26.29
N PRO A 129 -13.98 2.53 -27.26
CA PRO A 129 -13.74 1.21 -27.87
C PRO A 129 -12.89 0.31 -26.96
N GLU A 130 -13.19 -1.00 -26.91
CA GLU A 130 -12.51 -1.94 -26.00
C GLU A 130 -10.98 -1.89 -26.21
N PRO A 131 -10.18 -1.76 -25.14
CA PRO A 131 -8.74 -1.66 -25.29
C PRO A 131 -8.21 -2.94 -25.93
N THR A 132 -7.44 -2.78 -27.00
CA THR A 132 -6.76 -3.90 -27.63
C THR A 132 -5.56 -4.28 -26.76
N VAL A 133 -5.74 -5.28 -25.89
CA VAL A 133 -4.65 -5.78 -25.05
C VAL A 133 -3.88 -6.85 -25.84
N PRO A 134 -2.55 -6.71 -26.00
CA PRO A 134 -1.76 -7.76 -26.63
C PRO A 134 -1.89 -9.07 -25.83
N GLU A 135 -1.86 -10.22 -26.50
CA GLU A 135 -1.95 -11.54 -25.84
C GLU A 135 -0.83 -11.73 -24.80
N ASN A 136 0.35 -11.19 -25.10
CA ASN A 136 1.53 -11.20 -24.25
C ASN A 136 2.03 -9.76 -24.00
N PRO A 137 1.43 -9.03 -23.06
CA PRO A 137 1.93 -7.71 -22.67
C PRO A 137 3.36 -7.86 -22.11
N PRO A 138 4.26 -6.90 -22.38
CA PRO A 138 5.59 -6.92 -21.80
C PRO A 138 5.48 -6.86 -20.27
N LEU A 139 6.16 -7.78 -19.59
CA LEU A 139 6.21 -7.83 -18.14
C LEU A 139 7.58 -7.36 -17.64
N THR A 140 7.57 -6.35 -16.79
CA THR A 140 8.77 -5.86 -16.12
C THR A 140 9.07 -6.74 -14.91
N ILE A 141 10.24 -7.38 -14.93
CA ILE A 141 10.81 -8.11 -13.79
C ILE A 141 12.14 -7.42 -13.45
N THR A 142 12.25 -6.90 -12.23
CA THR A 142 13.38 -6.05 -11.85
C THR A 142 13.85 -6.30 -10.43
N SER A 143 15.15 -6.14 -10.19
CA SER A 143 15.73 -6.05 -8.85
C SER A 143 16.00 -4.61 -8.43
N ASP A 144 15.76 -3.63 -9.31
CA ASP A 144 15.88 -2.21 -9.00
C ASP A 144 14.53 -1.70 -8.48
N PHE A 145 14.52 -1.32 -7.20
CA PHE A 145 13.31 -0.85 -6.55
C PHE A 145 12.78 0.47 -7.16
N SER A 146 13.64 1.25 -7.83
CA SER A 146 13.23 2.48 -8.50
C SER A 146 12.35 2.23 -9.74
N GLU A 147 12.44 1.03 -10.33
CA GLU A 147 11.67 0.62 -11.52
C GLU A 147 10.27 0.07 -11.19
N VAL A 148 9.95 -0.11 -9.92
CA VAL A 148 8.69 -0.75 -9.45
C VAL A 148 7.44 0.13 -9.66
N GLY A 149 7.61 1.32 -10.26
CA GLY A 149 6.49 2.14 -10.71
C GLY A 149 5.87 2.97 -9.61
N GLY A 150 6.65 3.73 -8.86
CA GLY A 150 6.15 4.57 -7.77
C GLY A 150 7.02 5.79 -7.55
N SER A 151 7.42 6.47 -8.64
CA SER A 151 8.34 7.61 -8.58
C SER A 151 7.85 8.71 -7.64
N THR A 152 6.54 8.76 -7.39
CA THR A 152 5.95 9.67 -6.41
C THR A 152 4.85 9.02 -5.57
N GLY A 153 4.71 9.48 -4.33
CA GLY A 153 3.62 9.16 -3.42
C GLY A 153 3.01 10.44 -2.86
N GLN A 154 1.72 10.64 -3.05
CA GLN A 154 1.04 11.87 -2.66
C GLN A 154 0.35 11.69 -1.32
N ILE A 155 0.72 12.52 -0.34
CA ILE A 155 0.11 12.52 0.98
C ILE A 155 -0.96 13.59 1.04
N TYR A 156 -2.18 13.17 1.36
CA TYR A 156 -3.33 14.05 1.52
C TYR A 156 -3.75 14.15 3.00
N LEU A 157 -4.12 15.35 3.42
CA LEU A 157 -4.73 15.67 4.71
C LEU A 157 -5.97 16.52 4.42
N ARG A 158 -7.15 16.14 4.93
CA ARG A 158 -8.42 16.86 4.65
C ARG A 158 -8.59 17.19 3.15
N ASP A 159 -8.34 16.21 2.28
CA ASP A 159 -8.42 16.32 0.81
C ASP A 159 -7.46 17.34 0.17
N LYS A 160 -6.45 17.80 0.92
CA LYS A 160 -5.40 18.69 0.42
C LYS A 160 -4.07 17.98 0.39
N LEU A 161 -3.37 18.12 -0.73
CA LEU A 161 -2.00 17.62 -0.89
C LEU A 161 -1.07 18.37 0.06
N VAL A 162 -0.37 17.64 0.93
CA VAL A 162 0.57 18.22 1.91
C VAL A 162 2.02 17.88 1.63
N ALA A 163 2.28 16.70 1.05
CA ALA A 163 3.62 16.25 0.67
C ALA A 163 3.58 15.35 -0.56
N VAL A 164 4.67 15.34 -1.31
CA VAL A 164 4.91 14.42 -2.44
C VAL A 164 6.23 13.72 -2.17
N LEU A 165 6.14 12.47 -1.74
CA LEU A 165 7.26 11.56 -1.55
C LEU A 165 7.81 11.10 -2.90
N ARG A 166 9.08 10.72 -2.96
CA ARG A 166 9.78 10.30 -4.18
C ARG A 166 10.80 9.21 -3.91
N GLY A 167 10.87 8.22 -4.80
CA GLY A 167 11.84 7.15 -4.70
C GLY A 167 11.61 6.20 -3.50
N PRO A 168 12.63 5.38 -3.16
CA PRO A 168 12.56 4.43 -2.05
C PRO A 168 12.36 5.13 -0.70
N GLN A 169 11.52 4.57 0.15
CA GLN A 169 11.18 5.12 1.46
C GLN A 169 11.70 4.22 2.61
N PRO A 170 11.84 4.76 3.83
CA PRO A 170 12.35 4.02 4.97
C PRO A 170 11.60 2.71 5.21
N GLY A 171 12.32 1.61 5.46
CA GLY A 171 11.71 0.30 5.67
C GLY A 171 11.40 -0.49 4.40
N GLY A 172 11.85 -0.02 3.23
CA GLY A 172 11.71 -0.74 1.95
C GLY A 172 10.32 -0.59 1.33
N PHE A 173 9.66 0.55 1.58
CA PHE A 173 8.40 0.91 0.95
C PHE A 173 8.65 1.77 -0.28
N THR A 174 7.78 1.70 -1.28
CA THR A 174 7.76 2.72 -2.34
C THR A 174 7.20 4.03 -1.80
N ALA A 175 7.40 5.14 -2.53
CA ALA A 175 6.78 6.41 -2.21
C ALA A 175 5.24 6.31 -2.11
N ALA A 176 4.60 5.60 -3.04
CA ALA A 176 3.15 5.41 -3.06
C ALA A 176 2.65 4.62 -1.83
N GLU A 177 3.31 3.52 -1.48
CA GLU A 177 2.95 2.75 -0.29
C GLU A 177 3.13 3.53 1.00
N TYR A 178 4.24 4.24 1.12
CA TYR A 178 4.51 5.02 2.31
C TYR A 178 3.50 6.17 2.44
N ALA A 179 3.08 6.78 1.34
CA ALA A 179 2.01 7.77 1.33
C ALA A 179 0.66 7.18 1.80
N ASP A 180 0.29 5.99 1.33
CA ASP A 180 -0.94 5.31 1.76
C ASP A 180 -0.93 4.95 3.27
N ILE A 181 0.25 4.70 3.84
CA ILE A 181 0.42 4.47 5.28
C ILE A 181 0.31 5.80 6.07
N LEU A 182 0.94 6.86 5.57
CA LEU A 182 1.03 8.12 6.26
C LEU A 182 -0.26 8.94 6.22
N GLY A 183 -0.99 8.93 5.11
CA GLY A 183 -2.23 9.71 4.95
C GLY A 183 -3.26 9.44 6.06
N PRO A 184 -3.71 8.20 6.27
CA PRO A 184 -4.65 7.86 7.35
C PRO A 184 -4.11 8.19 8.74
N ARG A 185 -2.81 7.94 8.99
CA ARG A 185 -2.17 8.25 10.27
C ARG A 185 -2.18 9.75 10.58
N LEU A 186 -1.85 10.58 9.59
CA LEU A 186 -1.91 12.03 9.69
C LEU A 186 -3.32 12.51 10.02
N ASN A 187 -4.34 11.98 9.34
CA ASN A 187 -5.74 12.35 9.62
C ASN A 187 -6.15 11.98 11.06
N VAL A 188 -5.77 10.79 11.55
CA VAL A 188 -6.06 10.36 12.94
C VAL A 188 -5.37 11.26 13.97
N VAL A 189 -4.10 11.61 13.75
CA VAL A 189 -3.35 12.48 14.68
C VAL A 189 -3.90 13.90 14.66
N ALA A 190 -4.18 14.44 13.47
CA ALA A 190 -4.81 15.75 13.31
C ALA A 190 -6.17 15.81 14.03
N HIS A 191 -7.00 14.78 13.90
CA HIS A 191 -8.29 14.71 14.59
C HIS A 191 -8.14 14.70 16.12
N ARG A 192 -7.15 13.98 16.66
CA ARG A 192 -6.91 13.92 18.12
C ARG A 192 -6.41 15.24 18.71
N LEU A 193 -5.65 15.99 17.93
CA LEU A 193 -5.08 17.28 18.39
C LEU A 193 -6.08 18.43 18.28
N GLY A 194 -7.16 18.26 17.53
CA GLY A 194 -8.21 19.26 17.38
C GLY A 194 -7.67 20.59 16.84
N ASP A 195 -8.13 21.69 17.42
CA ASP A 195 -7.80 23.05 16.97
C ASP A 195 -6.32 23.40 17.19
N GLY A 196 -5.64 22.73 18.13
CA GLY A 196 -4.20 22.92 18.39
C GLY A 196 -3.27 22.15 17.44
N ALA A 197 -3.82 21.43 16.45
CA ALA A 197 -3.03 20.58 15.58
C ALA A 197 -1.99 21.37 14.77
N ALA A 198 -2.30 22.57 14.30
CA ALA A 198 -1.36 23.38 13.50
C ALA A 198 -0.11 23.77 14.30
N ASP A 199 -0.29 24.25 15.54
CA ASP A 199 0.82 24.67 16.42
C ASP A 199 1.68 23.49 16.89
N SER A 200 1.13 22.28 16.81
CA SER A 200 1.83 21.05 17.16
C SER A 200 2.83 20.56 16.10
N VAL A 201 2.79 21.11 14.87
CA VAL A 201 3.65 20.66 13.77
C VAL A 201 5.05 21.27 13.92
N LYS A 202 6.07 20.44 14.10
CA LYS A 202 7.47 20.86 14.30
C LYS A 202 8.39 20.14 13.33
N VAL A 203 9.45 20.81 12.89
CA VAL A 203 10.55 20.18 12.15
C VAL A 203 11.72 20.03 13.09
N VAL A 204 12.27 18.83 13.18
CA VAL A 204 13.49 18.55 13.91
C VAL A 204 14.57 18.23 12.89
N ASP A 205 15.58 19.08 12.82
CA ASP A 205 16.75 18.82 12.00
C ASP A 205 17.69 17.87 12.75
N LEU A 206 17.91 16.68 12.19
CA LEU A 206 18.86 15.71 12.72
C LEU A 206 20.10 15.57 11.84
N SER A 207 20.29 16.46 10.86
CA SER A 207 21.45 16.44 9.95
C SER A 207 22.79 16.59 10.68
N GLY A 208 22.79 17.22 11.86
CA GLY A 208 23.95 17.29 12.76
C GLY A 208 24.27 15.99 13.52
N TYR A 209 23.42 14.97 13.45
CA TYR A 209 23.66 13.68 14.07
C TYR A 209 24.10 12.65 13.02
N PRO A 210 25.32 12.07 13.13
CA PRO A 210 25.91 11.22 12.09
C PRO A 210 25.14 9.93 11.81
N ILE A 211 24.20 9.57 12.68
CA ILE A 211 23.37 8.35 12.57
C ILE A 211 21.98 8.66 12.03
N PHE A 212 21.53 9.92 12.10
CA PHE A 212 20.14 10.31 11.85
C PHE A 212 20.02 11.35 10.73
N GLY A 213 20.84 11.26 9.68
CA GLY A 213 20.82 12.15 8.51
C GLY A 213 19.46 12.68 7.97
N PRO A 214 18.27 12.06 8.16
CA PRO A 214 16.99 12.69 7.86
C PRO A 214 16.57 13.88 8.75
N SER A 215 15.72 14.75 8.22
CA SER A 215 14.88 15.65 9.03
C SER A 215 13.57 14.96 9.41
N LEU A 216 13.03 15.26 10.59
CA LEU A 216 11.75 14.71 11.05
C LEU A 216 10.68 15.80 11.10
N ILE A 217 9.48 15.49 10.61
CA ILE A 217 8.28 16.27 10.87
C ILE A 217 7.51 15.59 12.00
N LEU A 218 7.37 16.30 13.12
CA LEU A 218 6.57 15.89 14.26
C LEU A 218 5.19 16.54 14.19
N MET A 219 4.17 15.86 14.71
CA MET A 219 2.85 16.43 14.98
C MET A 219 2.46 16.05 16.41
N GLY A 220 2.43 17.04 17.30
CA GLY A 220 2.53 16.80 18.74
C GLY A 220 3.89 16.21 19.09
N ASP A 221 3.90 15.13 19.86
CA ASP A 221 5.13 14.42 20.26
C ASP A 221 5.42 13.19 19.39
N ARG A 222 4.74 13.06 18.24
CA ARG A 222 4.84 11.87 17.38
C ARG A 222 5.60 12.17 16.10
N PRO A 223 6.60 11.35 15.73
CA PRO A 223 7.21 11.44 14.41
C PRO A 223 6.21 11.00 13.34
N MET A 224 5.95 11.89 12.38
CA MET A 224 4.98 11.65 11.32
C MET A 224 5.66 11.38 9.98
N ILE A 225 6.64 12.20 9.59
CA ILE A 225 7.31 12.08 8.29
C ILE A 225 8.82 12.14 8.51
N VAL A 226 9.53 11.20 7.92
CA VAL A 226 10.99 11.19 7.82
C VAL A 226 11.34 11.73 6.44
N VAL A 227 12.20 12.76 6.37
CA VAL A 227 12.63 13.38 5.12
C VAL A 227 14.12 13.12 4.96
N GLU A 228 14.47 12.18 4.10
CA GLU A 228 15.86 11.82 3.81
C GLU A 228 16.51 12.82 2.83
N SER A 229 17.84 12.82 2.76
CA SER A 229 18.57 13.65 1.78
C SER A 229 18.29 13.21 0.34
N THR A 230 18.16 11.90 0.11
CA THR A 230 17.79 11.30 -1.19
C THR A 230 16.43 11.78 -1.67
N GLU A 231 15.47 11.92 -0.76
CA GLU A 231 14.15 12.50 -1.02
C GLU A 231 14.27 13.99 -1.38
N ALA A 232 15.10 14.75 -0.66
CA ALA A 232 15.38 16.14 -0.99
C ALA A 232 15.99 16.31 -2.38
N ASP A 233 16.96 15.47 -2.74
CA ASP A 233 17.61 15.45 -4.05
C ASP A 233 16.59 15.11 -5.14
N ALA A 234 15.76 14.09 -4.93
CA ALA A 234 14.69 13.70 -5.85
C ALA A 234 13.65 14.82 -6.04
N ALA A 235 13.38 15.61 -4.99
CA ALA A 235 12.52 16.77 -5.04
C ALA A 235 13.21 18.05 -5.56
N LYS A 236 14.50 18.00 -5.87
CA LYS A 236 15.35 19.15 -6.21
C LYS A 236 15.33 20.26 -5.13
N ALA A 237 15.18 19.85 -3.87
CA ALA A 237 15.25 20.74 -2.72
C ALA A 237 16.71 20.94 -2.29
N PRO A 238 17.09 22.11 -1.75
CA PRO A 238 18.46 22.36 -1.29
C PRO A 238 18.95 21.44 -0.17
N SER A 239 18.03 20.92 0.65
CA SER A 239 18.32 19.99 1.75
C SER A 239 17.04 19.34 2.27
N SER A 240 17.19 18.25 3.03
CA SER A 240 16.10 17.57 3.74
C SER A 240 15.35 18.51 4.70
N VAL A 241 16.07 19.40 5.40
CA VAL A 241 15.45 20.37 6.32
C VAL A 241 14.63 21.42 5.58
N VAL A 242 15.07 21.88 4.41
CA VAL A 242 14.30 22.83 3.58
C VAL A 242 13.03 22.16 3.06
N LEU A 243 13.13 20.93 2.57
CA LEU A 243 11.97 20.15 2.11
C LEU A 243 10.99 19.88 3.26
N ALA A 244 11.49 19.45 4.42
CA ALA A 244 10.69 19.19 5.61
C ALA A 244 9.95 20.45 6.09
N ASN A 245 10.60 21.62 6.08
CA ASN A 245 9.94 22.89 6.40
C ASN A 245 8.85 23.26 5.39
N SER A 246 9.05 22.98 4.10
CA SER A 246 8.01 23.18 3.08
C SER A 246 6.78 22.31 3.35
N TRP A 247 6.97 21.02 3.63
CA TRP A 247 5.86 20.11 3.94
C TRP A 247 5.19 20.45 5.28
N ALA A 248 5.96 20.82 6.31
CA ALA A 248 5.42 21.28 7.58
C ALA A 248 4.57 22.54 7.42
N LYS A 249 4.99 23.49 6.57
CA LYS A 249 4.19 24.68 6.23
C LYS A 249 2.86 24.29 5.58
N ASN A 250 2.87 23.36 4.63
CA ASN A 250 1.65 22.87 3.98
C ASN A 250 0.71 22.21 5.01
N LEU A 251 1.24 21.35 5.87
CA LEU A 251 0.49 20.70 6.96
C LEU A 251 -0.19 21.74 7.86
N ARG A 252 0.56 22.72 8.37
CA ARG A 252 0.00 23.80 9.21
C ARG A 252 -1.13 24.54 8.49
N THR A 253 -0.91 24.90 7.23
CA THR A 253 -1.89 25.60 6.40
C THR A 253 -3.18 24.80 6.23
N VAL A 254 -3.08 23.48 6.01
CA VAL A 254 -4.27 22.62 5.88
C VAL A 254 -4.98 22.41 7.23
N LEU A 255 -4.24 22.35 8.33
CA LEU A 255 -4.79 22.17 9.67
C LEU A 255 -5.57 23.39 10.18
N THR A 256 -5.20 24.61 9.75
CA THR A 256 -5.95 25.84 10.06
C THR A 256 -7.19 26.04 9.20
N MET A 257 -7.33 25.32 8.09
CA MET A 257 -8.58 25.32 7.32
C MET A 257 -9.67 24.62 8.14
N ASN A 258 -10.89 25.14 8.10
CA ASN A 258 -12.04 24.44 8.68
C ASN A 258 -12.08 23.00 8.14
N PRO A 259 -12.31 21.99 9.00
CA PRO A 259 -12.51 20.64 8.51
C PRO A 259 -13.66 20.65 7.50
N PRO A 260 -13.58 19.86 6.40
CA PRO A 260 -14.71 19.72 5.50
C PRO A 260 -15.94 19.36 6.33
N SER A 261 -17.01 20.16 6.18
CA SER A 261 -18.23 19.96 6.95
C SER A 261 -18.71 18.52 6.76
N ALA A 262 -18.91 17.80 7.87
CA ALA A 262 -19.41 16.43 7.84
C ALA A 262 -20.76 16.30 7.10
N ALA A 263 -21.47 17.41 6.90
CA ALA A 263 -22.74 17.48 6.16
C ALA A 263 -22.64 17.15 4.66
N ALA A 264 -21.43 17.09 4.07
CA ALA A 264 -21.25 16.78 2.65
C ALA A 264 -21.03 15.28 2.35
N ALA A 265 -20.86 14.43 3.38
CA ALA A 265 -20.59 12.99 3.22
C ALA A 265 -21.83 12.13 3.56
N ALA A 266 -23.01 12.55 3.13
CA ALA A 266 -24.13 11.61 3.07
C ALA A 266 -23.75 10.50 2.06
N PRO A 267 -23.79 9.21 2.44
CA PRO A 267 -23.55 8.15 1.48
C PRO A 267 -24.58 8.26 0.34
N PRO A 268 -24.18 8.02 -0.92
CA PRO A 268 -25.16 7.89 -1.99
C PRO A 268 -26.18 6.79 -1.62
N PRO A 269 -27.46 6.98 -2.01
CA PRO A 269 -28.52 6.02 -1.71
C PRO A 269 -28.24 4.62 -2.28
#